data_AF-A0A521RXN3-F1
#
_entry.id   AF-A0A521RXN3-F1
#
_cell.length_a   1.000
_cell.length_b   1.000
_cell.length_c   1.000
_cell.angle_alpha   90.00
_cell.angle_beta   90.00
_cell.angle_gamma   90.00
#
_symmetry.space_group_name_H-M   'P 1'
#
loop_
_entity.id
_entity.type
_entity.pdbx_description
1 polymer ?
#
loop_
_entity_poly.entity_id
_entity_poly.type
_entity_poly.pdbx_seq_one_letter_code
_entity_poly.pdbx_strand_id
1 'polypeptide(L)' 'MELWKIWIVAAMVHLIAGLLTVYDLFFIAMGMGCLAAALTHKKGWSIEVQVMALFTITTIIFLTLRLLFLK' A
#
# COMPACT_ATOMS: atom_id res chain seq x y z
N MET A 1 19.43 3.70 -4.98
CA MET A 1 18.42 3.67 -3.89
C MET A 1 17.88 2.25 -3.81
N GLU A 2 17.87 1.63 -2.62
CA GLU A 2 17.37 0.26 -2.46
C GLU A 2 15.85 0.23 -2.58
N LEU A 3 15.29 -0.80 -3.22
CA LEU A 3 13.86 -0.88 -3.53
C LEU A 3 12.96 -0.76 -2.29
N TRP A 4 13.36 -1.33 -1.15
CA TRP A 4 12.56 -1.24 0.08
C TRP A 4 12.41 0.20 0.59
N LYS A 5 13.38 1.07 0.32
CA LYS A 5 13.28 2.50 0.64
C LYS A 5 12.22 3.17 -0.24
N ILE A 6 12.12 2.74 -1.50
CA ILE A 6 11.08 3.20 -2.43
C ILE A 6 9.70 2.81 -1.89
N TRP A 7 9.54 1.57 -1.41
CA TRP A 7 8.27 1.12 -0.80
C TRP A 7 7.85 1.99 0.40
N ILE A 8 8.78 2.33 1.29
CA ILE A 8 8.47 3.17 2.46
C ILE A 8 8.10 4.60 2.04
N VAL A 9 8.89 5.21 1.15
CA VAL A 9 8.61 6.57 0.66
C VAL A 9 7.27 6.61 -0.06
N ALA A 10 7.00 5.63 -0.93
CA ALA A 10 5.72 5.51 -1.61
C ALA A 10 4.57 5.33 -0.61
N ALA A 11 4.73 4.49 0.42
CA ALA A 11 3.72 4.30 1.46
C ALA A 11 3.36 5.63 2.16
N MET A 12 4.39 6.41 2.55
CA MET A 12 4.18 7.71 3.18
C MET A 12 3.45 8.69 2.25
N VAL A 13 3.91 8.82 1.01
CA VAL A 13 3.30 9.73 0.02
C VAL A 13 1.84 9.38 -0.22
N HIS A 14 1.52 8.10 -0.43
CA HIS A 14 0.16 7.68 -0.72
C HIS A 14 -0.77 7.83 0.49
N LEU A 15 -0.30 7.52 1.71
CA LEU A 15 -1.09 7.74 2.92
C LEU A 15 -1.37 9.23 3.17
N ILE A 16 -0.35 10.09 3.01
CA ILE A 16 -0.52 11.55 3.13
C ILE A 16 -1.48 12.07 2.06
N ALA A 17 -1.31 11.66 0.81
CA ALA A 17 -2.21 12.04 -0.28
C ALA A 17 -3.65 11.62 0.01
N GLY A 18 -3.87 10.39 0.49
CA GLY A 18 -5.20 9.90 0.87
C GLY A 18 -5.85 10.71 2.00
N LEU A 19 -5.07 11.19 2.97
CA LEU A 19 -5.56 12.07 4.04
C LEU A 19 -5.92 13.47 3.52
N LEU A 20 -5.15 14.02 2.58
CA LEU A 20 -5.36 15.36 2.04
C LEU A 20 -6.52 15.44 1.02
N THR A 21 -6.85 14.34 0.35
CA THR A 21 -7.81 14.30 -0.77
C THR A 21 -9.23 13.89 -0.37
N VAL A 22 -9.66 14.19 0.85
CA VAL A 22 -10.99 13.78 1.38
C VAL A 22 -11.14 12.26 1.36
N TYR A 23 -10.21 11.55 2.01
CA TYR A 23 -10.24 10.09 2.12
C TYR A 23 -10.35 9.36 0.78
N ASP A 24 -9.48 9.71 -0.17
CA ASP A 24 -9.36 8.90 -1.38
C ASP A 24 -8.86 7.50 -1.00
N LEU A 25 -9.80 6.56 -1.04
CA LEU A 25 -9.61 5.17 -0.60
C LEU A 25 -8.56 4.46 -1.46
N PHE A 26 -8.37 4.89 -2.71
CA PHE A 26 -7.35 4.33 -3.58
C PHE A 26 -5.95 4.69 -3.09
N PHE A 27 -5.72 5.96 -2.73
CA PHE A 27 -4.43 6.39 -2.17
C PHE A 27 -4.14 5.70 -0.84
N ILE A 28 -5.12 5.54 0.04
CA ILE A 28 -4.95 4.81 1.30
C ILE A 28 -4.59 3.33 1.03
N ALA A 29 -5.29 2.66 0.12
CA ALA A 29 -5.04 1.27 -0.23
C ALA A 29 -3.67 1.05 -0.88
N MET A 30 -3.23 1.95 -1.76
CA MET A 30 -1.88 1.94 -2.34
C MET A 30 -0.81 2.13 -1.27
N GLY A 31 -1.04 3.03 -0.30
CA GLY A 31 -0.14 3.25 0.83
C GLY A 31 0.05 1.99 1.69
N MET A 32 -1.05 1.30 2.00
CA MET A 32 -1.03 0.03 2.74
C MET A 32 -0.34 -1.09 1.97
N GLY A 33 -0.54 -1.17 0.65
CA GLY A 33 0.18 -2.14 -0.20
C GLY A 33 1.69 -1.88 -0.24
N CYS A 34 2.11 -0.63 -0.36
CA CYS A 34 3.53 -0.25 -0.31
C CYS A 34 4.15 -0.59 1.05
N LEU A 35 3.43 -0.36 2.15
CA LEU A 35 3.89 -0.75 3.48
C LEU A 35 4.06 -2.27 3.60
N ALA A 36 3.12 -3.05 3.06
CA ALA A 36 3.23 -4.51 3.03
C ALA A 36 4.45 -4.98 2.22
N ALA A 37 4.69 -4.41 1.04
CA ALA A 37 5.87 -4.70 0.25
C ALA A 37 7.17 -4.42 1.02
N ALA A 38 7.26 -3.28 1.73
CA ALA A 38 8.41 -2.98 2.60
C ALA A 38 8.59 -4.01 3.73
N LEU A 39 7.49 -4.47 4.36
CA LEU A 39 7.54 -5.48 5.42
C LEU A 39 8.02 -6.84 4.91
N THR A 40 7.62 -7.24 3.69
CA THR A 40 8.11 -8.49 3.09
C THR A 40 9.63 -8.43 2.80
N HIS A 41 10.17 -7.27 2.42
CA HIS A 41 11.62 -7.10 2.34
C HIS A 41 12.31 -7.28 3.71
N LYS A 42 11.74 -6.72 4.79
CA LYS A 42 12.27 -6.91 6.16
C LYS A 42 12.28 -8.38 6.59
N LYS A 43 11.43 -9.22 5.99
CA LYS A 43 11.39 -10.67 6.20
C LYS A 43 12.36 -11.46 5.31
N GLY A 44 13.13 -10.77 4.46
CA GLY A 44 14.07 -11.39 3.52
C GLY A 44 13.38 -12.05 2.32
N TRP A 45 12.13 -11.69 2.03
CA TRP A 45 11.38 -12.28 0.92
C TRP A 45 11.79 -11.69 -0.43
N SER A 46 11.62 -12.50 -1.48
CA SER A 46 12.03 -12.15 -2.83
C SER A 46 11.22 -10.96 -3.40
N ILE A 47 11.71 -10.41 -4.50
CA ILE A 47 11.08 -9.28 -5.17
C ILE A 47 9.66 -9.62 -5.66
N GLU A 48 9.45 -10.85 -6.14
CA GLU A 48 8.17 -11.34 -6.60
C GLU A 48 7.14 -11.32 -5.47
N VAL A 49 7.55 -11.71 -4.26
CA VAL A 49 6.68 -11.70 -3.09
C VAL A 49 6.37 -10.26 -2.63
N GLN A 50 7.34 -9.35 -2.72
CA GLN A 50 7.11 -7.92 -2.43
C GLN A 50 6.06 -7.32 -3.38
N VAL A 51 6.19 -7.60 -4.68
CA VAL A 51 5.25 -7.13 -5.71
C VAL A 51 3.88 -7.77 -5.55
N MET A 52 3.84 -9.07 -5.24
CA MET A 52 2.58 -9.77 -4.96
C MET A 52 1.88 -9.21 -3.72
N ALA A 53 2.63 -8.91 -2.65
CA ALA A 53 2.10 -8.30 -1.44
C ALA A 53 1.53 -6.90 -1.71
N LEU A 54 2.23 -6.07 -2.51
CA LEU A 54 1.73 -4.77 -2.94
C LEU A 54 0.33 -4.89 -3.56
N PHE A 55 0.19 -5.66 -4.63
CA PHE A 55 -1.09 -5.76 -5.35
C PHE A 55 -2.19 -6.43 -4.54
N THR A 56 -1.86 -7.48 -3.80
CA THR A 56 -2.82 -8.23 -3.00
C THR A 56 -3.39 -7.36 -1.88
N ILE A 57 -2.52 -6.69 -1.12
CA ILE A 57 -2.96 -5.85 0.00
C ILE A 57 -3.68 -4.60 -0.50
N THR A 58 -3.20 -3.95 -1.57
CA THR A 58 -3.93 -2.83 -2.17
C THR A 58 -5.34 -3.23 -2.61
N THR A 59 -5.48 -4.37 -3.29
CA THR A 59 -6.80 -4.83 -3.77
C THR A 59 -7.74 -5.14 -2.60
N ILE A 60 -7.26 -5.88 -1.59
CA ILE A 60 -8.06 -6.24 -0.41
C ILE A 60 -8.52 -4.97 0.31
N ILE A 61 -7.59 -4.07 0.64
CA ILE A 61 -7.91 -2.84 1.37
C ILE A 61 -8.86 -1.95 0.58
N PHE A 62 -8.62 -1.77 -0.72
CA PHE A 62 -9.49 -0.97 -1.57
C PHE A 62 -10.92 -1.53 -1.60
N LEU A 63 -11.08 -2.85 -1.81
CA LEU A 63 -12.40 -3.48 -1.83
C LEU A 63 -13.09 -3.41 -0.47
N THR A 64 -12.36 -3.66 0.63
CA THR A 64 -12.91 -3.56 1.99
C THR A 64 -13.36 -2.14 2.33
N LEU A 65 -12.50 -1.15 2.08
CA LEU A 65 -12.85 0.25 2.33
C LEU A 65 -14.02 0.68 1.44
N ARG A 66 -13.98 0.38 0.14
CA ARG A 66 -15.07 0.72 -0.80
C ARG A 66 -16.42 0.17 -0.32
N LEU A 67 -16.48 -1.05 0.20
CA LEU A 67 -17.71 -1.62 0.75
C LEU A 67 -18.23 -0.88 2.00
N LEU A 68 -17.34 -0.28 2.79
CA LEU A 68 -17.72 0.49 3.97
C LEU A 68 -18.31 1.86 3.62
N PHE A 69 -17.85 2.48 2.52
CA PHE A 69 -18.29 3.82 2.08
C PHE A 69 -19.39 3.80 1.00
N LEU A 70 -19.78 2.63 0.50
CA LEU A 70 -20.93 2.45 -0.42
C LEU A 70 -22.25 2.16 0.32
N LYS A 71 -22.28 2.27 1.65
CA LYS A 71 -23.51 2.26 2.45
C LYS A 71 -24.11 3.66 2.51
#